data_AF-A0A352RXE1-F1
#
_entry.id   AF-A0A352RXE1-F1
#
_cell.length_a   1.000
_cell.length_b   1.000
_cell.length_c   1.000
_cell.angle_alpha   90.00
_cell.angle_beta   90.00
_cell.angle_gamma   90.00
#
_symmetry.space_group_name_H-M   'P 1'
#
loop_
_entity.id
_entity.type
_entity.pdbx_description
1 polymer ?
#
loop_
_entity_poly.entity_id
_entity_poly.type
_entity_poly.pdbx_seq_one_letter_code
_entity_poly.pdbx_strand_id
1 'polypeptide(L)'
;LVVFSFNGIDAVDYAGRRAVLAEFARVLRPGGMLVFSTHNLHGPTYRENLTQFLRLPAWSNNPVRLGFNVARAVVNLPLATINFLRNSQLNREFDGYAVRVCAAHKFGIVIVYTDVPTQLRELKACGLQTEAVFGNLNDKAFQPGDPLDDVNWFHFVARKL
;
A
#
# COMPACT_ATOMS: atom_id res chain seq x y z
N LEU A 1 18.39 -14.48 -1.29
CA LEU A 1 16.96 -14.17 -1.25
C LEU A 1 16.81 -12.89 -0.45
N VAL A 2 16.08 -11.92 -0.96
CA VAL A 2 15.66 -10.73 -0.21
C VAL A 2 14.15 -10.81 -0.08
N VAL A 3 13.63 -10.64 1.13
CA VAL A 3 12.20 -10.57 1.41
C VAL A 3 11.91 -9.27 2.14
N PHE A 4 10.97 -8.49 1.62
CA PHE A 4 10.57 -7.22 2.22
C PHE A 4 9.04 -7.05 2.18
N SER A 5 8.38 -7.43 3.27
CA SER A 5 6.92 -7.53 3.35
C SER A 5 6.29 -6.32 4.06
N PHE A 6 4.96 -6.34 4.21
CA PHE A 6 4.15 -5.32 4.89
C PHE A 6 4.28 -3.91 4.30
N ASN A 7 4.58 -3.84 3.00
CA ASN A 7 4.60 -2.61 2.22
C ASN A 7 5.56 -1.55 2.77
N GLY A 8 6.60 -1.96 3.50
CA GLY A 8 7.45 -0.99 4.21
C GLY A 8 8.25 -0.07 3.27
N ILE A 9 8.42 -0.44 1.99
CA ILE A 9 9.10 0.41 1.00
C ILE A 9 8.27 1.64 0.65
N ASP A 10 6.98 1.64 0.97
CA ASP A 10 6.06 2.74 0.68
C ASP A 10 6.06 3.80 1.79
N ALA A 11 6.73 3.53 2.92
CA ALA A 11 6.85 4.45 4.06
C ALA A 11 7.93 5.53 3.86
N VAL A 12 8.67 5.48 2.75
CA VAL A 12 9.64 6.49 2.33
C VAL A 12 9.09 7.27 1.13
N ASP A 13 9.72 8.40 0.80
CA ASP A 13 9.37 9.14 -0.41
C ASP A 13 9.68 8.33 -1.69
N TYR A 14 9.16 8.78 -2.84
CA TYR A 14 9.32 8.04 -4.09
C TYR A 14 10.78 7.83 -4.49
N ALA A 15 11.64 8.81 -4.23
CA ALA A 15 13.08 8.68 -4.46
C ALA A 15 13.72 7.63 -3.53
N GLY A 16 13.40 7.67 -2.24
CA GLY A 16 13.83 6.67 -1.27
C GLY A 16 13.36 5.27 -1.63
N ARG A 17 12.12 5.11 -2.11
CA ARG A 17 11.58 3.84 -2.56
C ARG A 17 12.40 3.25 -3.70
N ARG A 18 12.76 4.07 -4.70
CA ARG A 18 13.67 3.66 -5.79
C ARG A 18 15.07 3.30 -5.30
N ALA A 19 15.59 4.03 -4.31
CA ALA A 19 16.88 3.70 -3.69
C ALA A 19 16.83 2.35 -2.97
N VAL A 20 15.74 2.04 -2.26
CA VAL A 20 15.54 0.75 -1.61
C VAL A 20 15.52 -0.40 -2.64
N LEU A 21 14.82 -0.24 -3.77
CA LEU A 21 14.84 -1.24 -4.85
C LEU A 21 16.24 -1.46 -5.44
N ALA A 22 17.01 -0.38 -5.60
CA ALA A 22 18.41 -0.47 -6.05
C ALA A 22 19.29 -1.21 -5.03
N GLU A 23 19.09 -0.97 -3.73
CA GLU A 23 19.80 -1.70 -2.67
C GLU A 23 19.45 -3.19 -2.66
N PHE A 24 18.19 -3.56 -2.89
CA PHE A 24 17.81 -4.98 -3.06
C PHE A 24 18.55 -5.62 -4.23
N ALA A 25 18.61 -4.95 -5.37
CA ALA A 25 19.37 -5.42 -6.51
C ALA A 25 20.87 -5.52 -6.18
N ARG A 26 21.45 -4.55 -5.47
CA ARG A 26 22.87 -4.55 -5.09
C ARG A 26 23.26 -5.77 -4.23
N VAL A 27 22.47 -6.09 -3.21
CA VAL A 27 22.79 -7.17 -2.24
C VAL A 27 22.50 -8.58 -2.78
N LEU A 28 21.66 -8.70 -3.81
CA LEU A 28 21.40 -9.98 -4.45
C LEU A 28 22.60 -10.42 -5.31
N ARG A 29 22.93 -11.71 -5.28
CA ARG A 29 23.78 -12.32 -6.32
C ARG A 29 22.98 -12.49 -7.63
N PRO A 30 23.64 -12.61 -8.81
CA PRO A 30 22.97 -13.01 -10.05
C PRO A 30 22.16 -14.31 -9.84
N GLY A 31 20.95 -14.35 -10.42
CA GLY A 31 19.96 -15.40 -10.20
C GLY A 31 19.28 -15.37 -8.83
N GLY A 32 19.61 -14.41 -7.96
CA GLY A 32 18.97 -14.24 -6.65
C GLY A 32 17.54 -13.73 -6.76
N MET A 33 16.68 -14.20 -5.86
CA MET A 33 15.25 -13.81 -5.82
C MET A 33 15.00 -12.64 -4.87
N LEU A 34 14.12 -11.73 -5.29
CA LEU A 34 13.50 -10.66 -4.52
C LEU A 34 12.00 -10.96 -4.38
N VAL A 35 11.48 -10.85 -3.16
CA VAL A 35 10.04 -10.85 -2.89
C VAL A 35 9.73 -9.62 -2.07
N PHE A 36 8.83 -8.76 -2.53
CA PHE A 36 8.39 -7.60 -1.75
C PHE A 36 6.93 -7.28 -1.97
N SER A 37 6.34 -6.51 -1.05
CA SER A 37 4.98 -6.02 -1.19
C SER A 37 4.89 -4.50 -1.30
N THR A 38 3.88 -4.00 -1.99
CA THR A 38 3.64 -2.56 -2.17
C THR A 38 2.17 -2.24 -2.42
N HIS A 39 1.72 -1.05 -1.98
CA HIS A 39 0.34 -0.58 -2.11
C HIS A 39 -0.05 -0.32 -3.56
N ASN A 40 -1.30 -0.67 -3.86
CA ASN A 40 -1.90 -0.48 -5.17
C ASN A 40 -2.51 0.92 -5.30
N LEU A 41 -2.07 1.70 -6.29
CA LEU A 41 -2.65 3.01 -6.62
C LEU A 41 -4.14 2.94 -6.96
N HIS A 42 -4.60 1.84 -7.56
CA HIS A 42 -6.01 1.67 -7.94
C HIS A 42 -6.85 0.99 -6.86
N GLY A 43 -6.23 0.59 -5.75
CA GLY A 43 -6.86 -0.24 -4.73
C GLY A 43 -7.77 0.53 -3.77
N PRO A 44 -8.51 -0.19 -2.91
CA PRO A 44 -9.42 0.43 -1.93
C PRO A 44 -8.69 1.33 -0.94
N THR A 45 -7.49 0.93 -0.50
CA THR A 45 -6.66 1.69 0.46
C THR A 45 -6.25 3.07 -0.06
N TYR A 46 -6.17 3.28 -1.38
CA TYR A 46 -5.91 4.60 -1.96
C TYR A 46 -7.13 5.53 -1.83
N ARG A 47 -8.33 4.97 -1.94
CA ARG A 47 -9.62 5.69 -1.93
C ARG A 47 -10.11 6.01 -0.52
N GLU A 48 -9.41 5.52 0.50
CA GLU A 48 -9.73 5.77 1.90
C GLU A 48 -9.73 7.26 2.24
N ASN A 49 -10.75 7.67 3.00
CA ASN A 49 -10.94 9.03 3.45
C ASN A 49 -11.77 9.04 4.75
N LEU A 50 -12.05 10.22 5.30
CA LEU A 50 -12.76 10.36 6.57
C LEU A 50 -14.16 9.73 6.59
N THR A 51 -14.81 9.57 5.44
CA THR A 51 -16.15 8.94 5.39
C THR A 51 -16.13 7.49 5.90
N GLN A 52 -14.98 6.80 5.88
CA GLN A 52 -14.87 5.46 6.47
C GLN A 52 -15.09 5.46 7.99
N PHE A 53 -14.66 6.53 8.68
CA PHE A 53 -14.83 6.68 10.13
C PHE A 53 -16.22 7.22 10.48
N LEU A 54 -16.92 7.78 9.49
CA LEU A 54 -18.33 8.17 9.58
C LEU A 54 -19.28 7.00 9.30
N ARG A 55 -18.79 5.85 8.80
CA ARG A 55 -19.60 4.64 8.70
C ARG A 55 -19.98 4.20 10.11
N LEU A 56 -21.27 4.33 10.43
CA LEU A 56 -21.83 3.86 11.69
C LEU A 56 -21.42 2.39 11.90
N PRO A 57 -21.05 2.00 13.13
CA PRO A 57 -20.72 0.62 13.41
C PRO A 57 -21.88 -0.28 12.98
N ALA A 58 -21.55 -1.40 12.33
CA ALA A 58 -22.54 -2.37 11.88
C ALA A 58 -23.50 -2.71 13.03
N TRP A 59 -24.80 -2.64 12.75
CA TRP A 59 -25.83 -2.91 13.74
C TRP A 59 -25.57 -4.26 14.41
N SER A 60 -25.54 -4.27 15.74
CA SER A 60 -25.30 -5.48 16.52
C SER A 60 -26.43 -5.65 17.53
N ASN A 61 -27.01 -6.84 17.58
CA ASN A 61 -28.01 -7.20 18.60
C ASN A 61 -27.40 -7.26 20.01
N ASN A 62 -26.08 -7.12 20.15
CA ASN A 62 -25.40 -7.01 21.44
C ASN A 62 -25.15 -5.53 21.79
N PRO A 63 -25.89 -4.96 22.76
CA PRO A 63 -25.81 -3.53 23.10
C PRO A 63 -24.45 -3.14 23.69
N VAL A 64 -23.76 -4.04 24.39
CA VAL A 64 -22.41 -3.79 24.94
C VAL A 64 -21.40 -3.67 23.81
N ARG A 65 -21.47 -4.58 22.82
CA ARG A 65 -20.60 -4.54 21.64
C ARG A 65 -20.86 -3.30 20.79
N LEU A 66 -22.12 -2.90 20.64
CA LEU A 66 -22.49 -1.68 19.94
C LEU A 66 -21.94 -0.44 20.67
N GLY A 67 -22.17 -0.32 21.98
CA GLY A 67 -21.67 0.78 22.80
C GLY A 67 -20.14 0.88 22.77
N PHE A 68 -19.43 -0.23 22.86
CA PHE A 68 -17.96 -0.27 22.76
C PHE A 68 -17.45 0.18 21.38
N ASN A 69 -18.10 -0.27 20.29
CA ASN A 69 -17.73 0.15 18.94
C ASN A 69 -17.98 1.66 18.71
N VAL A 70 -19.09 2.19 19.22
CA VAL A 70 -19.40 3.63 19.18
C VAL A 70 -18.37 4.42 19.99
N ALA A 71 -18.08 4.01 21.23
CA ALA A 71 -17.08 4.67 22.07
C ALA A 71 -15.70 4.68 21.40
N ARG A 72 -15.29 3.55 20.79
CA ARG A 72 -14.04 3.46 20.03
C ARG A 72 -14.04 4.42 18.83
N ALA A 73 -15.15 4.56 18.10
CA ALA A 73 -15.24 5.50 16.99
C ALA A 73 -15.12 6.95 17.47
N VAL A 74 -15.88 7.33 18.51
CA VAL A 74 -15.87 8.67 19.11
C VAL A 74 -14.49 9.07 19.62
N VAL A 75 -13.77 8.16 20.28
CA VAL A 75 -12.42 8.44 20.80
C VAL A 75 -11.38 8.60 19.69
N ASN A 76 -11.51 7.87 18.57
CA ASN A 76 -10.50 7.88 17.51
C ASN A 76 -10.77 8.92 16.41
N LEU A 77 -12.02 9.33 16.21
CA LEU A 77 -12.43 10.24 15.14
C LEU A 77 -11.76 11.63 15.23
N PRO A 78 -11.62 12.28 16.41
CA PRO A 78 -10.95 13.59 16.50
C PRO A 78 -9.50 13.52 16.04
N LEU A 79 -8.74 12.53 16.53
CA LEU A 79 -7.33 12.37 16.16
C LEU A 79 -7.18 12.01 14.67
N ALA A 80 -8.03 11.12 14.16
CA ALA A 80 -8.06 10.77 12.73
C ALA A 80 -8.37 11.99 11.85
N THR A 81 -9.32 12.84 12.28
CA THR A 81 -9.70 14.07 11.55
C THR A 81 -8.56 15.09 11.53
N ILE A 82 -7.95 15.35 12.69
CA ILE A 82 -6.82 16.29 12.79
C ILE A 82 -5.66 15.82 11.90
N ASN A 83 -5.29 14.54 12.00
CA ASN A 83 -4.22 13.97 11.19
C ASN A 83 -4.54 14.02 9.69
N PHE A 84 -5.78 13.69 9.30
CA PHE A 84 -6.21 13.74 7.91
C PHE A 84 -6.12 15.17 7.34
N LEU A 85 -6.65 16.16 8.06
CA LEU A 85 -6.62 17.56 7.61
C LEU A 85 -5.17 18.06 7.49
N ARG A 86 -4.31 17.73 8.46
CA ARG A 86 -2.89 18.10 8.44
C ARG A 86 -2.12 17.42 7.30
N ASN A 87 -2.23 16.10 7.18
CA ASN A 87 -1.40 15.31 6.28
C ASN A 87 -1.94 15.27 4.85
N SER A 88 -3.23 15.52 4.62
CA SER A 88 -3.80 15.59 3.26
C SER A 88 -3.18 16.70 2.40
N GLN A 89 -2.59 17.73 3.02
CA GLN A 89 -1.82 18.78 2.32
C GLN A 89 -0.57 18.22 1.62
N LEU A 90 -0.06 17.08 2.09
CA LEU A 90 1.08 16.36 1.53
C LEU A 90 0.70 15.44 0.38
N ASN A 91 -0.60 15.31 0.07
CA ASN A 91 -1.05 14.48 -1.04
C ASN A 91 -0.51 15.05 -2.36
N ARG A 92 0.04 14.18 -3.19
CA ARG A 92 0.55 14.48 -4.53
C ARG A 92 0.23 13.32 -5.45
N GLU A 93 -0.33 13.64 -6.61
CA GLU A 93 -0.61 12.66 -7.66
C GLU A 93 0.36 12.89 -8.82
N PHE A 94 0.90 11.81 -9.35
CA PHE A 94 1.84 11.81 -10.46
C PHE A 94 1.41 10.75 -11.48
N ASP A 95 2.10 10.71 -12.62
CA ASP A 95 1.91 9.65 -13.60
C ASP A 95 2.49 8.33 -13.08
N GLY A 96 1.60 7.39 -12.75
CA GLY A 96 1.93 6.03 -12.33
C GLY A 96 2.19 5.81 -10.83
N TYR A 97 2.20 6.88 -10.04
CA TYR A 97 2.27 6.78 -8.57
C TYR A 97 1.60 7.99 -7.90
N ALA A 98 1.29 7.83 -6.62
CA ALA A 98 0.81 8.92 -5.78
C ALA A 98 1.41 8.82 -4.38
N VAL A 99 1.58 9.98 -3.75
CA VAL A 99 1.92 10.10 -2.33
C VAL A 99 0.64 10.53 -1.63
N ARG A 100 0.14 9.72 -0.70
CA ARG A 100 -1.16 9.99 -0.08
C ARG A 100 -1.19 9.56 1.38
N VAL A 101 -1.97 10.30 2.16
CA VAL A 101 -2.31 9.92 3.53
C VAL A 101 -3.05 8.57 3.56
N CYS A 102 -2.60 7.66 4.42
CA CYS A 102 -3.19 6.32 4.57
C CYS A 102 -4.08 6.28 5.80
N ALA A 103 -5.24 5.61 5.76
CA ALA A 103 -6.06 5.51 6.98
C ALA A 103 -5.46 4.62 8.05
N ALA A 104 -4.58 3.69 7.66
CA ALA A 104 -3.73 2.97 8.59
C ALA A 104 -3.04 3.98 9.53
N HIS A 105 -3.04 3.67 10.82
CA HIS A 105 -2.51 4.58 11.86
C HIS A 105 -3.24 5.93 11.97
N LYS A 106 -4.56 5.94 11.76
CA LYS A 106 -5.44 7.12 11.97
C LYS A 106 -4.99 8.33 11.13
N PHE A 107 -4.67 8.11 9.86
CA PHE A 107 -4.16 9.16 8.96
C PHE A 107 -2.84 9.80 9.40
N GLY A 108 -2.12 9.18 10.34
CA GLY A 108 -0.87 9.70 10.89
C GLY A 108 0.34 9.54 9.97
N ILE A 109 0.22 8.74 8.90
CA ILE A 109 1.31 8.47 7.96
C ILE A 109 0.90 8.81 6.52
N VAL A 110 1.91 9.15 5.73
CA VAL A 110 1.81 9.37 4.29
C VAL A 110 2.67 8.30 3.63
N ILE A 111 2.12 7.65 2.62
CA ILE A 111 2.78 6.54 1.94
C ILE A 111 2.70 6.70 0.43
N VAL A 112 3.57 5.98 -0.27
CA VAL A 112 3.55 5.87 -1.72
C VAL A 112 2.60 4.76 -2.16
N TYR A 113 1.79 5.05 -3.16
CA TYR A 113 1.00 4.08 -3.90
C TYR A 113 1.50 4.07 -5.35
N THR A 114 1.67 2.89 -5.92
CA THR A 114 2.22 2.73 -7.28
C THR A 114 1.31 1.83 -8.09
N ASP A 115 1.20 2.10 -9.39
CA ASP A 115 0.54 1.18 -10.32
C ASP A 115 1.48 0.04 -10.75
N VAL A 116 0.89 -1.08 -11.20
CA VAL A 116 1.66 -2.26 -11.61
C VAL A 116 2.63 -1.93 -12.77
N PRO A 117 2.23 -1.23 -13.85
CA PRO A 117 3.14 -0.90 -14.94
C PRO A 117 4.39 -0.11 -14.50
N THR A 118 4.23 0.86 -13.61
CA THR A 118 5.33 1.67 -13.07
C THR A 118 6.25 0.82 -12.23
N GLN A 119 5.71 -0.03 -11.35
CA GLN A 119 6.53 -0.95 -10.57
C GLN A 119 7.38 -1.87 -11.43
N LEU A 120 6.80 -2.43 -12.51
CA LEU A 120 7.51 -3.29 -13.44
C LEU A 120 8.65 -2.54 -14.14
N ARG A 121 8.44 -1.26 -14.51
CA ARG A 121 9.49 -0.42 -15.08
C ARG A 121 10.62 -0.16 -14.08
N GLU A 122 10.31 0.11 -12.82
CA GLU A 122 11.30 0.34 -11.77
C GLU A 122 12.17 -0.89 -11.49
N LEU A 123 11.54 -2.07 -11.43
CA LEU A 123 12.25 -3.34 -11.29
C LEU A 123 13.21 -3.58 -12.46
N LYS A 124 12.71 -3.40 -13.69
CA LYS A 124 13.53 -3.53 -14.90
C LYS A 124 14.72 -2.57 -14.89
N ALA A 125 14.52 -1.32 -14.46
CA ALA A 125 15.58 -0.32 -14.36
C ALA A 125 16.68 -0.69 -13.35
N CYS A 126 16.37 -1.53 -12.36
CA CYS A 126 17.34 -2.04 -11.37
C CYS A 126 18.00 -3.36 -11.79
N GLY A 127 17.74 -3.86 -13.00
CA GLY A 127 18.24 -5.17 -13.44
C GLY A 127 17.52 -6.36 -12.80
N LEU A 128 16.29 -6.16 -12.34
CA LEU A 128 15.43 -7.19 -11.77
C LEU A 128 14.35 -7.59 -12.80
N GLN A 129 14.35 -8.84 -13.21
CA GLN A 129 13.31 -9.42 -14.06
C GLN A 129 12.13 -9.87 -13.19
N THR A 130 10.92 -9.36 -13.47
CA THR A 130 9.73 -9.81 -12.75
C THR A 130 9.30 -11.20 -13.25
N GLU A 131 9.07 -12.12 -12.33
CA GLU A 131 8.67 -13.50 -12.58
C GLU A 131 7.16 -13.67 -12.36
N ALA A 132 6.65 -13.07 -11.28
CA ALA A 132 5.24 -13.13 -10.93
C ALA A 132 4.83 -11.94 -10.06
N VAL A 133 3.54 -11.62 -10.10
CA VAL A 133 2.90 -10.63 -9.24
C VAL A 133 1.66 -11.27 -8.65
N PHE A 134 1.42 -11.11 -7.36
CA PHE A 134 0.25 -11.68 -6.67
C PHE A 134 -0.52 -10.58 -5.96
N GLY A 135 -1.85 -10.62 -6.02
CA GLY A 135 -2.70 -9.74 -5.22
C GLY A 135 -2.84 -10.25 -3.79
N ASN A 136 -3.33 -9.41 -2.88
CA ASN A 136 -3.56 -9.81 -1.49
C ASN A 136 -4.84 -10.64 -1.27
N LEU A 137 -5.67 -10.81 -2.30
CA LEU A 137 -6.99 -11.45 -2.19
C LEU A 137 -7.01 -12.90 -2.67
N ASN A 138 -6.07 -13.31 -3.53
CA ASN A 138 -6.08 -14.61 -4.18
C ASN A 138 -4.68 -15.17 -4.36
N ASP A 139 -4.59 -16.49 -4.46
CA ASP A 139 -3.33 -17.21 -4.69
C ASP A 139 -2.96 -17.28 -6.19
N LYS A 140 -3.64 -16.49 -7.03
CA LYS A 140 -3.43 -16.48 -8.48
C LYS A 140 -2.46 -15.37 -8.86
N ALA A 141 -1.51 -15.70 -9.73
CA ALA A 141 -0.63 -14.70 -10.31
C ALA A 141 -1.46 -13.75 -11.19
N PHE A 142 -1.26 -12.45 -10.97
CA PHE A 142 -1.87 -11.36 -11.73
C PHE A 142 -1.51 -11.47 -13.21
N GLN A 143 -2.53 -11.34 -14.05
CA GLN A 143 -2.39 -11.25 -15.50
C GLN A 143 -2.71 -9.83 -15.99
N PRO A 144 -2.04 -9.36 -17.06
CA PRO A 144 -2.41 -8.10 -17.69
C PRO A 144 -3.90 -8.09 -18.09
N GLY A 145 -4.67 -7.15 -17.53
CA GLY A 145 -6.11 -7.02 -17.75
C GLY A 145 -6.98 -7.49 -16.58
N ASP A 146 -6.41 -8.11 -15.55
CA ASP A 146 -7.15 -8.43 -14.33
C ASP A 146 -7.61 -7.14 -13.61
N PRO A 147 -8.80 -7.13 -12.99
CA PRO A 147 -9.30 -5.98 -12.25
C PRO A 147 -8.40 -5.66 -11.04
N LEU A 148 -8.02 -4.40 -10.92
CA LEU A 148 -7.12 -3.91 -9.86
C LEU A 148 -7.88 -3.28 -8.68
N ASP A 149 -9.16 -2.92 -8.87
CA ASP A 149 -9.90 -2.02 -7.97
C ASP A 149 -10.13 -2.57 -6.56
N ASP A 150 -10.18 -3.90 -6.42
CA ASP A 150 -10.41 -4.57 -5.14
C ASP A 150 -9.11 -4.98 -4.43
N VAL A 151 -7.98 -4.95 -5.13
CA VAL A 151 -6.69 -5.39 -4.60
C VAL A 151 -6.04 -4.25 -3.82
N ASN A 152 -5.68 -4.49 -2.56
CA ASN A 152 -5.15 -3.44 -1.68
C ASN A 152 -3.63 -3.23 -1.88
N TRP A 153 -2.91 -4.33 -2.07
CA TRP A 153 -1.47 -4.33 -2.33
C TRP A 153 -1.09 -5.56 -3.16
N PHE A 154 0.08 -5.48 -3.77
CA PHE A 154 0.66 -6.56 -4.56
C PHE A 154 1.91 -7.12 -3.89
N HIS A 155 2.19 -8.38 -4.15
CA HIS A 155 3.45 -9.05 -3.87
C HIS A 155 4.16 -9.31 -5.20
N PHE A 156 5.32 -8.69 -5.40
CA PHE A 156 6.15 -8.89 -6.58
C PHE A 156 7.23 -9.92 -6.28
N VAL A 157 7.43 -10.83 -7.23
CA VAL A 157 8.53 -11.79 -7.26
C VAL A 157 9.41 -11.45 -8.44
N ALA A 158 10.68 -11.15 -8.18
CA ALA A 158 11.64 -10.80 -9.23
C ALA A 158 12.96 -11.54 -9.04
N ARG A 159 13.69 -11.74 -10.15
CA ARG A 159 15.00 -12.36 -10.19
C ARG A 159 16.04 -11.33 -10.63
N LYS A 160 17.18 -11.29 -9.95
CA LYS A 160 18.34 -10.54 -10.41
C LYS A 160 18.97 -11.24 -11.61
N LEU A 161 19.18 -10.49 -12.70
CA LEU A 161 19.91 -10.95 -13.87
C LEU A 161 21.41 -11.12 -13.57
#